data_AF-A0A399CYF7-F1
#
_entry.id   AF-A0A399CYF7-F1
#
_cell.length_a   1.000
_cell.length_b   1.000
_cell.length_c   1.000
_cell.angle_alpha   90.00
_cell.angle_beta   90.00
_cell.angle_gamma   90.00
#
_symmetry.space_group_name_H-M   'P 1'
#
loop_
_entity.id
_entity.type
_entity.pdbx_description
1 polymer ?
#
loop_
_entity_poly.entity_id
_entity_poly.type
_entity_poly.pdbx_seq_one_letter_code
_entity_poly.pdbx_strand_id
1 'polypeptide(L)'
;MNKKSNTVPFHKFMGFPAFVGLQAMILLVITPFIPFTPEVMGKGLLVWAAFQAWAMYFLGGATINMAFKTFAGYVGGIIASVILIELGGVFGGLNGSTVPWGTVLAVFFVAFLIISTDRVPSINFLPSYFIGSGAYFAIITYVRRPDSIGVYPWYFQVAVPLLIAAVLGLVFGWATVVFKVWFDSKLAND
;
A
#
# COMPACT_ATOMS: atom_id res chain seq x y z
N MET A 1 -8.23 -16.14 42.68
CA MET A 1 -8.70 -16.99 41.55
C MET A 1 -7.72 -16.85 40.40
N ASN A 2 -6.80 -17.81 40.25
CA ASN A 2 -5.87 -17.88 39.12
C ASN A 2 -6.67 -18.28 37.86
N LYS A 3 -7.02 -17.30 37.02
CA LYS A 3 -7.39 -17.61 35.63
C LYS A 3 -6.12 -18.12 34.96
N LYS A 4 -5.95 -19.45 34.87
CA LYS A 4 -4.98 -20.03 33.94
C LYS A 4 -5.27 -19.42 32.57
N SER A 5 -4.31 -18.66 32.07
CA SER A 5 -4.29 -18.23 30.68
C SER A 5 -4.48 -19.47 29.80
N ASN A 6 -5.56 -19.50 29.01
CA ASN A 6 -5.79 -20.49 27.95
C ASN A 6 -4.80 -20.26 26.80
N THR A 7 -3.51 -20.17 27.10
CA THR A 7 -2.46 -19.95 26.11
C THR A 7 -2.11 -21.28 25.46
N VAL A 8 -2.46 -21.39 24.18
CA VAL A 8 -1.99 -22.46 23.29
C VAL A 8 -0.47 -22.58 23.42
N PRO A 9 0.10 -23.80 23.59
CA PRO A 9 1.55 -23.99 23.63
C PRO A 9 2.23 -23.39 22.39
N PHE A 10 3.37 -22.72 22.57
CA PHE A 10 4.05 -22.01 21.48
C PHE A 10 4.32 -22.90 20.25
N HIS A 11 4.77 -24.14 20.46
CA HIS A 11 5.01 -25.09 19.37
C HIS A 11 3.75 -25.41 18.54
N LYS A 12 2.56 -25.43 19.17
CA LYS A 12 1.28 -25.57 18.46
C LYS A 12 0.91 -24.29 17.71
N PHE A 13 1.29 -23.11 18.23
CA PHE A 13 1.07 -21.83 17.56
C PHE A 13 2.00 -21.59 16.36
N MET A 14 3.22 -22.15 16.35
CA MET A 14 4.26 -21.90 15.33
C MET A 14 3.84 -22.16 13.88
N GLY A 15 2.83 -22.99 13.62
CA GLY A 15 2.31 -23.22 12.27
C GLY A 15 1.80 -21.95 11.59
N PHE A 16 1.13 -21.06 12.33
CA PHE A 16 0.64 -19.79 11.80
C PHE A 16 1.74 -18.81 11.37
N PRO A 17 2.69 -18.40 12.23
CA PRO A 17 3.77 -17.51 11.81
C PRO A 17 4.67 -18.15 10.75
N ALA A 18 4.85 -19.48 10.74
CA ALA A 18 5.56 -20.15 9.64
C ALA A 18 4.85 -19.98 8.29
N PHE A 19 3.52 -20.08 8.25
CA PHE A 19 2.74 -19.83 7.04
C PHE A 19 2.82 -18.37 6.57
N VAL A 20 2.76 -17.41 7.50
CA VAL A 20 2.94 -15.98 7.18
C VAL A 20 4.36 -15.71 6.65
N GLY A 21 5.37 -16.32 7.26
CA GLY A 21 6.76 -16.25 6.79
C GLY A 21 6.95 -16.84 5.39
N LEU A 22 6.30 -17.97 5.09
CA LEU A 22 6.30 -18.58 3.76
C LEU A 22 5.68 -17.64 2.72
N GLN A 23 4.54 -17.02 3.05
CA GLN A 23 3.91 -16.03 2.18
C GLN A 23 4.82 -14.83 1.88
N ALA A 24 5.47 -14.28 2.91
CA ALA A 24 6.46 -13.21 2.75
C ALA A 24 7.62 -13.61 1.83
N MET A 25 8.13 -14.84 1.99
CA MET A 25 9.17 -15.40 1.12
C MET A 25 8.69 -15.52 -0.33
N ILE A 26 7.49 -16.06 -0.57
CA ILE A 26 6.92 -16.17 -1.91
C ILE A 26 6.78 -14.79 -2.53
N LEU A 27 6.31 -13.79 -1.78
CA LEU A 27 6.13 -12.44 -2.30
C LEU A 27 7.46 -11.82 -2.75
N LEU A 28 8.54 -12.04 -2.01
CA LEU A 28 9.91 -11.65 -2.42
C LEU A 28 10.38 -12.35 -3.70
N VAL A 29 10.02 -13.63 -3.89
CA VAL A 29 10.38 -14.41 -5.08
C VAL A 29 9.59 -13.98 -6.31
N ILE A 30 8.28 -13.72 -6.18
CA ILE A 30 7.42 -13.41 -7.34
C ILE A 30 7.51 -11.95 -7.79
N THR A 31 7.78 -11.02 -6.88
CA THR A 31 7.73 -9.58 -7.19
C THR A 31 8.68 -9.13 -8.31
N PRO A 32 9.91 -9.68 -8.42
CA PRO A 32 10.78 -9.45 -9.58
C PRO A 32 10.14 -9.77 -10.95
N PHE A 33 9.10 -10.59 -10.98
CA PHE A 33 8.41 -11.03 -12.19
C PHE A 33 7.09 -10.30 -12.43
N ILE A 34 6.74 -9.30 -11.60
CA ILE A 34 5.55 -8.47 -11.84
C ILE A 34 5.76 -7.70 -13.16
N PRO A 35 4.87 -7.89 -14.16
CA PRO A 35 4.96 -7.18 -15.42
C PRO A 35 4.94 -5.68 -15.21
N PHE A 36 5.58 -4.94 -16.12
CA PHE A 36 5.65 -3.47 -16.10
C PHE A 36 6.45 -2.86 -14.95
N THR A 37 7.12 -3.64 -14.09
CA THR A 37 8.10 -3.09 -13.14
C THR A 37 9.18 -2.37 -13.94
N PRO A 38 9.32 -1.03 -13.83
CA PRO A 38 10.45 -0.34 -14.44
C PRO A 38 11.74 -0.97 -13.93
N GLU A 39 12.74 -1.26 -14.78
CA GLU A 39 14.03 -1.82 -14.34
C GLU A 39 14.67 -0.97 -13.24
N VAL A 40 14.44 0.33 -13.33
CA VAL A 40 14.86 1.37 -12.37
C VAL A 40 14.10 1.33 -11.04
N MET A 41 12.93 0.68 -10.96
CA MET A 41 12.04 0.75 -9.80
C MET A 41 12.57 0.02 -8.57
N GLY A 42 13.59 -0.82 -8.74
CA GLY A 42 14.12 -1.66 -7.69
C GLY A 42 13.11 -2.72 -7.28
N LYS A 43 13.49 -3.99 -7.39
CA LYS A 43 12.60 -5.13 -7.07
C LYS A 43 12.05 -5.10 -5.63
N GLY A 44 12.67 -4.35 -4.72
CA GLY A 44 12.25 -4.23 -3.32
C GLY A 44 11.10 -3.25 -3.05
N LEU A 45 10.94 -2.17 -3.85
CA LEU A 45 9.91 -1.16 -3.56
C LEU A 45 8.49 -1.67 -3.82
N LEU A 46 8.31 -2.54 -4.82
CA LEU A 46 7.02 -3.19 -5.08
C LEU A 46 6.67 -4.23 -4.02
N VAL A 47 7.66 -4.98 -3.53
CA VAL A 47 7.48 -5.91 -2.40
C VAL A 47 7.01 -5.13 -1.18
N TRP A 48 7.68 -4.01 -0.91
CA TRP A 48 7.35 -3.12 0.20
C TRP A 48 5.91 -2.58 0.08
N ALA A 49 5.51 -2.09 -1.09
CA ALA A 49 4.14 -1.63 -1.31
C ALA A 49 3.10 -2.76 -1.13
N ALA A 50 3.40 -3.98 -1.58
CA ALA A 50 2.54 -5.13 -1.35
C ALA A 50 2.39 -5.44 0.16
N PHE A 51 3.48 -5.39 0.94
CA PHE A 51 3.39 -5.53 2.40
C PHE A 51 2.57 -4.43 3.06
N GLN A 52 2.63 -3.20 2.55
CA GLN A 52 1.80 -2.11 3.06
C GLN A 52 0.30 -2.38 2.79
N ALA A 53 -0.06 -2.80 1.57
CA ALA A 53 -1.44 -3.15 1.25
C ALA A 53 -1.93 -4.36 2.09
N TRP A 54 -1.06 -5.35 2.28
CA TRP A 54 -1.31 -6.48 3.18
C TRP A 54 -1.58 -6.01 4.63
N ALA A 55 -0.76 -5.11 5.17
CA ALA A 55 -0.98 -4.53 6.50
C ALA A 55 -2.28 -3.71 6.59
N MET A 56 -2.61 -2.95 5.54
CA MET A 56 -3.87 -2.19 5.48
C MET A 56 -5.10 -3.09 5.49
N TYR A 57 -5.05 -4.26 4.84
CA TYR A 57 -6.12 -5.25 4.91
C TYR A 57 -6.38 -5.70 6.35
N PHE A 58 -5.33 -5.98 7.12
CA PHE A 58 -5.45 -6.35 8.53
C PHE A 58 -5.94 -5.20 9.39
N LEU A 59 -5.42 -3.99 9.18
CA LEU A 59 -5.83 -2.80 9.91
C LEU A 59 -7.33 -2.52 9.72
N GLY A 60 -7.86 -2.80 8.53
CA GLY A 60 -9.30 -2.71 8.26
C GLY A 60 -10.16 -3.85 8.85
N GLY A 61 -9.58 -4.80 9.57
CA GLY A 61 -10.32 -5.95 10.11
C GLY A 61 -10.50 -7.09 9.10
N ALA A 62 -9.66 -7.16 8.06
CA ALA A 62 -9.53 -8.29 7.15
C ALA A 62 -10.84 -8.73 6.46
N THR A 63 -11.63 -7.77 5.99
CA THR A 63 -12.86 -8.03 5.24
C THR A 63 -12.70 -7.68 3.76
N ILE A 64 -13.47 -8.34 2.89
CA ILE A 64 -13.50 -8.06 1.45
C ILE A 64 -13.81 -6.58 1.18
N ASN A 65 -14.77 -6.00 1.92
CA ASN A 65 -15.09 -4.58 1.82
C ASN A 65 -13.85 -3.70 2.07
N MET A 66 -13.05 -4.05 3.08
CA MET A 66 -11.84 -3.29 3.41
C MET A 66 -10.69 -3.53 2.43
N ALA A 67 -10.63 -4.68 1.75
CA ALA A 67 -9.75 -4.84 0.59
C ALA A 67 -10.13 -3.85 -0.52
N PHE A 68 -11.42 -3.72 -0.85
CA PHE A 68 -11.88 -2.76 -1.85
C PHE A 68 -11.57 -1.31 -1.46
N LYS A 69 -11.86 -0.94 -0.21
CA LYS A 69 -11.54 0.42 0.29
C LYS A 69 -10.04 0.69 0.29
N THR A 70 -9.22 -0.30 0.64
CA THR A 70 -7.76 -0.18 0.59
C THR A 70 -7.29 0.05 -0.84
N PHE A 71 -7.77 -0.75 -1.80
CA PHE A 71 -7.42 -0.58 -3.20
C PHE A 71 -7.89 0.77 -3.76
N ALA A 72 -9.12 1.18 -3.43
CA ALA A 72 -9.66 2.49 -3.80
C ALA A 72 -8.81 3.64 -3.21
N GLY A 73 -8.35 3.51 -1.96
CA GLY A 73 -7.44 4.48 -1.37
C GLY A 73 -6.08 4.50 -2.04
N TYR A 74 -5.52 3.37 -2.47
CA TYR A 74 -4.30 3.36 -3.28
C TYR A 74 -4.47 4.11 -4.61
N VAL A 75 -5.57 3.86 -5.33
CA VAL A 75 -5.91 4.59 -6.56
C VAL A 75 -6.07 6.08 -6.27
N GLY A 76 -6.84 6.44 -5.24
CA GLY A 76 -7.06 7.83 -4.83
C GLY A 76 -5.77 8.53 -4.39
N GLY A 77 -4.90 7.83 -3.68
CA GLY A 77 -3.58 8.31 -3.27
C GLY A 77 -2.67 8.60 -4.46
N ILE A 78 -2.64 7.71 -5.46
CA ILE A 78 -1.89 7.93 -6.71
C ILE A 78 -2.43 9.16 -7.45
N ILE A 79 -3.75 9.26 -7.62
CA ILE A 79 -4.39 10.42 -8.27
C ILE A 79 -4.02 11.70 -7.52
N ALA A 80 -4.10 11.69 -6.19
CA ALA A 80 -3.72 12.81 -5.34
C ALA A 80 -2.25 13.20 -5.52
N SER A 81 -1.34 12.22 -5.59
CA SER A 81 0.07 12.49 -5.83
C SER A 81 0.32 13.14 -7.19
N VAL A 82 -0.34 12.67 -8.25
CA VAL A 82 -0.22 13.27 -9.59
C VAL A 82 -0.73 14.71 -9.57
N ILE A 83 -1.92 14.95 -9.00
CA ILE A 83 -2.48 16.31 -8.87
C ILE A 83 -1.53 17.22 -8.08
N LEU A 84 -0.95 16.72 -6.99
CA LEU A 84 0.00 17.48 -6.18
C LEU A 84 1.24 17.87 -6.97
N ILE A 85 1.82 16.95 -7.75
CA ILE A 85 3.01 17.24 -8.58
C ILE A 85 2.69 18.32 -9.63
N GLU A 86 1.56 18.19 -10.32
CA GLU A 86 1.13 19.15 -11.34
C GLU A 86 0.83 20.53 -10.74
N LEU A 87 0.08 20.58 -9.63
CA LEU A 87 -0.21 21.84 -8.92
C LEU A 87 1.05 22.48 -8.36
N GLY A 88 1.99 21.69 -7.85
CA GLY A 88 3.29 22.19 -7.39
C GLY A 88 4.07 22.86 -8.52
N GLY A 89 3.99 22.31 -9.74
CA GLY A 89 4.56 22.92 -10.95
C GLY A 89 3.86 24.23 -11.34
N VAL A 90 2.53 24.27 -11.32
CA VAL A 90 1.73 25.48 -11.61
C VAL A 90 2.07 26.61 -10.64
N PHE A 91 2.19 26.29 -9.34
CA PHE A 91 2.59 27.26 -8.32
C PHE A 91 4.10 27.44 -8.20
N GLY A 92 4.89 26.91 -9.14
CA GLY A 92 6.35 26.94 -9.09
C GLY A 92 6.94 28.35 -9.00
N GLY A 93 6.25 29.36 -9.54
CA GLY A 93 6.64 30.77 -9.43
C GLY A 93 6.61 31.35 -8.01
N LEU A 94 5.96 30.65 -7.07
CA LEU A 94 5.93 31.03 -5.64
C LEU A 94 7.11 30.45 -4.86
N ASN A 95 7.89 29.53 -5.45
CA ASN A 95 8.99 28.88 -4.76
C ASN A 95 10.06 29.90 -4.39
N GLY A 96 10.37 29.98 -3.10
CA GLY A 96 11.50 30.76 -2.58
C GLY A 96 12.79 29.95 -2.62
N SER A 97 13.91 30.58 -2.26
CA SER A 97 15.22 29.93 -2.16
C SER A 97 15.28 28.82 -1.11
N THR A 98 14.44 28.91 -0.08
CA THR A 98 14.46 28.00 1.08
C THR A 98 13.22 27.11 1.14
N VAL A 99 12.07 27.61 0.72
CA VAL A 99 10.79 26.91 0.84
C VAL A 99 10.13 26.77 -0.53
N PRO A 100 9.80 25.54 -0.97
CA PRO A 100 9.07 25.31 -2.21
C PRO A 100 7.57 25.57 -1.98
N TRP A 101 7.18 26.85 -1.84
CA TRP A 101 5.82 27.26 -1.51
C TRP A 101 4.77 26.72 -2.49
N GLY A 102 5.13 26.50 -3.76
CA GLY A 102 4.21 25.88 -4.71
C GLY A 102 3.77 24.49 -4.29
N THR A 103 4.71 23.65 -3.85
CA THR A 103 4.42 22.32 -3.30
C THR A 103 3.68 22.42 -1.96
N VAL A 104 4.04 23.36 -1.09
CA VAL A 104 3.37 23.55 0.21
C VAL A 104 1.88 23.85 0.03
N LEU A 105 1.54 24.75 -0.89
CA LEU A 105 0.15 25.09 -1.21
C LEU A 105 -0.57 23.90 -1.87
N ALA A 106 0.07 23.23 -2.82
CA ALA A 106 -0.49 22.05 -3.47
C ALA A 106 -0.85 20.95 -2.45
N VAL A 107 0.04 20.67 -1.48
CA VAL A 107 -0.22 19.72 -0.40
C VAL A 107 -1.45 20.10 0.40
N PHE A 108 -1.60 21.38 0.79
CA PHE A 108 -2.77 21.84 1.53
C PHE A 108 -4.08 21.54 0.80
N PHE A 109 -4.18 21.93 -0.47
CA PHE A 109 -5.39 21.71 -1.27
C PHE A 109 -5.68 20.22 -1.48
N VAL A 110 -4.66 19.43 -1.82
CA VAL A 110 -4.85 17.99 -2.09
C VAL A 110 -5.20 17.24 -0.81
N ALA A 111 -4.55 17.54 0.31
CA ALA A 111 -4.88 16.93 1.60
C ALA A 111 -6.31 17.27 2.04
N PHE A 112 -6.75 18.52 1.84
CA PHE A 112 -8.14 18.92 2.12
C PHE A 112 -9.15 18.07 1.33
N LEU A 113 -8.91 17.86 0.03
CA LEU A 113 -9.77 17.03 -0.81
C LEU A 113 -9.76 15.56 -0.38
N ILE A 114 -8.59 15.00 -0.09
CA ILE A 114 -8.44 13.59 0.31
C ILE A 114 -9.08 13.34 1.68
N ILE A 115 -8.89 14.22 2.66
CA ILE A 115 -9.54 14.10 3.97
C ILE A 115 -11.06 14.20 3.84
N SER A 116 -11.57 14.99 2.89
CA SER A 116 -13.01 15.08 2.63
C SER A 116 -13.62 13.74 2.17
N THR A 117 -12.82 12.81 1.62
CA THR A 117 -13.28 11.46 1.25
C THR A 117 -13.72 10.61 2.45
N ASP A 118 -13.32 10.96 3.67
CA ASP A 118 -13.77 10.31 4.90
C ASP A 118 -15.31 10.37 5.06
N ARG A 119 -15.95 11.36 4.43
CA ARG A 119 -17.41 11.49 4.37
C ARG A 119 -18.10 10.56 3.38
N VAL A 120 -17.35 9.80 2.56
CA VAL A 120 -17.89 8.92 1.53
C VAL A 120 -17.77 7.45 1.97
N PRO A 121 -18.85 6.81 2.43
CA PRO A 121 -18.79 5.49 3.08
C PRO A 121 -18.21 4.35 2.23
N SER A 122 -18.23 4.48 0.90
CA SER A 122 -17.68 3.49 -0.02
C SER A 122 -16.15 3.52 -0.11
N ILE A 123 -15.51 4.63 0.28
CA ILE A 123 -14.07 4.85 0.10
C ILE A 123 -13.41 5.54 1.31
N ASN A 124 -14.08 5.54 2.47
CA ASN A 124 -13.63 6.19 3.71
C ASN A 124 -12.59 5.35 4.48
N PHE A 125 -11.50 4.95 3.83
CA PHE A 125 -10.37 4.34 4.52
C PHE A 125 -9.12 5.19 4.36
N LEU A 126 -9.15 6.36 5.00
CA LEU A 126 -8.17 7.42 4.87
C LEU A 126 -6.69 6.95 4.99
N PRO A 127 -6.32 6.01 5.90
CA PRO A 127 -4.94 5.50 5.95
C PRO A 127 -4.43 4.96 4.61
N SER A 128 -5.30 4.28 3.84
CA SER A 128 -4.89 3.70 2.56
C SER A 128 -4.57 4.73 1.48
N TYR A 129 -5.15 5.94 1.54
CA TYR A 129 -4.78 7.04 0.64
C TYR A 129 -3.39 7.56 0.91
N PHE A 130 -3.06 7.75 2.19
CA PHE A 130 -1.74 8.22 2.59
C PHE A 130 -0.66 7.19 2.27
N ILE A 131 -0.95 5.90 2.50
CA ILE A 131 -0.03 4.81 2.14
C ILE A 131 0.15 4.72 0.62
N GLY A 132 -0.93 4.75 -0.16
CA GLY A 132 -0.85 4.72 -1.62
C GLY A 132 -0.08 5.92 -2.19
N SER A 133 -0.38 7.12 -1.70
CA SER A 133 0.33 8.36 -2.07
C SER A 133 1.80 8.29 -1.66
N GLY A 134 2.11 7.85 -0.44
CA GLY A 134 3.48 7.72 0.05
C GLY A 134 4.30 6.72 -0.76
N ALA A 135 3.71 5.58 -1.10
CA ALA A 135 4.35 4.57 -1.94
C ALA A 135 4.62 5.11 -3.35
N TYR A 136 3.63 5.79 -3.96
CA TYR A 136 3.79 6.40 -5.27
C TYR A 136 4.86 7.50 -5.27
N PHE A 137 4.87 8.39 -4.27
CA PHE A 137 5.88 9.43 -4.14
C PHE A 137 7.28 8.86 -3.93
N ALA A 138 7.42 7.84 -3.08
CA ALA A 138 8.70 7.18 -2.88
C ALA A 138 9.24 6.65 -4.21
N ILE A 139 8.40 5.95 -4.98
CA ILE A 139 8.82 5.42 -6.27
C ILE A 139 9.15 6.56 -7.24
N ILE A 140 8.25 7.49 -7.48
CA ILE A 140 8.47 8.51 -8.53
C ILE A 140 9.63 9.47 -8.22
N THR A 141 10.01 9.61 -6.95
CA THR A 141 11.11 10.46 -6.50
C THR A 141 12.45 9.71 -6.55
N TYR A 142 12.50 8.46 -6.07
CA TYR A 142 13.76 7.70 -5.96
C TYR A 142 14.08 6.90 -7.21
N VAL A 143 13.10 6.68 -8.08
CA VAL A 143 13.26 5.92 -9.31
C VAL A 143 13.42 6.89 -10.46
N ARG A 144 14.62 6.92 -11.03
CA ARG A 144 14.91 7.79 -12.16
C ARG A 144 14.05 7.40 -13.36
N ARG A 145 13.23 8.33 -13.83
CA ARG A 145 12.52 8.19 -15.11
C ARG A 145 13.51 7.97 -16.24
N PRO A 146 13.33 6.95 -17.11
CA PRO A 146 14.13 6.79 -18.32
C PRO A 146 13.98 8.00 -19.26
N ASP A 147 15.09 8.46 -19.85
CA ASP A 147 15.10 9.66 -20.69
C ASP A 147 14.24 9.50 -21.98
N SER A 148 13.99 8.25 -22.40
CA SER A 148 13.12 7.91 -23.55
C SER A 148 11.62 8.02 -23.26
N ILE A 149 11.22 8.33 -22.02
CA ILE A 149 9.83 8.28 -21.56
C ILE A 149 9.41 9.66 -21.07
N GLY A 150 8.31 10.19 -21.62
CA GLY A 150 7.74 11.47 -21.20
C GLY A 150 7.19 11.45 -19.77
N VAL A 151 6.88 12.63 -19.22
CA VAL A 151 6.33 12.79 -17.84
C VAL A 151 5.04 11.98 -17.66
N TYR A 152 4.06 12.16 -18.54
CA TYR A 152 2.74 11.53 -18.35
C TYR A 152 2.77 10.00 -18.50
N PRO A 153 3.43 9.40 -19.52
CA PRO A 153 3.60 7.96 -19.57
C PRO A 153 4.33 7.40 -18.35
N TRP A 154 5.27 8.16 -17.77
CA TRP A 154 5.97 7.75 -16.56
C TRP A 154 5.05 7.61 -15.35
N TYR A 155 4.05 8.48 -15.19
CA TYR A 155 3.06 8.33 -14.13
C TYR A 155 2.33 6.99 -14.20
N PHE A 156 1.94 6.56 -15.41
CA PHE A 156 1.30 5.27 -15.61
C PHE A 156 2.24 4.08 -15.35
N GLN A 157 3.50 4.19 -15.79
CA GLN A 157 4.50 3.15 -15.55
C GLN A 157 4.88 3.00 -14.08
N VAL A 158 4.64 4.03 -13.27
CA VAL A 158 4.76 3.93 -11.80
C VAL A 158 3.47 3.40 -11.16
N ALA A 159 2.32 3.91 -11.59
CA ALA A 159 1.02 3.60 -11.00
C ALA A 159 0.62 2.14 -11.20
N VAL A 160 0.77 1.59 -12.41
CA VAL A 160 0.29 0.25 -12.74
C VAL A 160 0.98 -0.84 -11.90
N PRO A 161 2.33 -0.90 -11.81
CA PRO A 161 3.00 -1.88 -10.97
C PRO A 161 2.69 -1.73 -9.49
N LEU A 162 2.53 -0.48 -9.02
CA LEU A 162 2.12 -0.22 -7.63
C LEU A 162 0.72 -0.76 -7.33
N LEU A 163 -0.24 -0.59 -8.25
CA LEU A 163 -1.59 -1.15 -8.09
C LEU A 163 -1.59 -2.67 -8.16
N ILE A 164 -0.77 -3.28 -9.04
CA ILE A 164 -0.60 -4.74 -9.09
C ILE A 164 -0.01 -5.24 -7.76
N ALA A 165 1.03 -4.58 -7.24
CA ALA A 165 1.62 -4.91 -5.95
C ALA A 165 0.60 -4.78 -4.81
N ALA A 166 -0.24 -3.75 -4.82
CA ALA A 166 -1.31 -3.58 -3.85
C ALA A 166 -2.33 -4.74 -3.92
N VAL A 167 -2.76 -5.14 -5.12
CA VAL A 167 -3.65 -6.31 -5.30
C VAL A 167 -3.00 -7.59 -4.77
N LEU A 168 -1.72 -7.83 -5.08
CA LEU A 168 -1.00 -8.99 -4.55
C LEU A 168 -0.97 -8.95 -3.02
N GLY A 169 -0.61 -7.81 -2.42
CA GLY A 169 -0.64 -7.63 -0.96
C GLY A 169 -2.00 -7.97 -0.33
N LEU A 170 -3.10 -7.52 -0.96
CA LEU A 170 -4.46 -7.84 -0.53
C LEU A 170 -4.78 -9.35 -0.65
N VAL A 171 -4.35 -10.01 -1.73
CA VAL A 171 -4.54 -11.45 -1.93
C VAL A 171 -3.81 -12.26 -0.86
N PHE A 172 -2.56 -11.92 -0.55
CA PHE A 172 -1.81 -12.55 0.55
C PHE A 172 -2.41 -12.22 1.92
N GLY A 173 -2.93 -11.00 2.11
CA GLY A 173 -3.74 -10.64 3.28
C GLY A 173 -4.95 -11.55 3.48
N TRP A 174 -5.72 -11.76 2.42
CA TRP A 174 -6.86 -12.66 2.43
C TRP A 174 -6.45 -14.10 2.73
N ALA A 175 -5.42 -14.62 2.05
CA ALA A 175 -4.91 -15.98 2.26
C ALA A 175 -4.45 -16.20 3.72
N THR A 176 -3.82 -15.20 4.32
CA THR A 176 -3.41 -15.24 5.73
C THR A 176 -4.59 -15.40 6.68
N VAL A 177 -5.67 -14.65 6.44
CA VAL A 177 -6.84 -14.69 7.32
C VAL A 177 -7.62 -16.00 7.14
N VAL A 178 -7.77 -16.48 5.91
CA VAL A 178 -8.38 -17.80 5.64
C VAL A 178 -7.61 -18.90 6.37
N PHE A 179 -6.28 -18.91 6.26
CA PHE A 179 -5.46 -19.88 6.98
C PHE A 179 -5.56 -19.72 8.49
N LYS A 180 -5.59 -18.48 9.02
CA LYS A 180 -5.73 -18.22 10.46
C LYS A 180 -7.04 -18.79 11.01
N VAL A 181 -8.16 -18.56 10.33
CA VAL A 181 -9.48 -19.09 10.73
C VAL A 181 -9.45 -20.62 10.74
N TRP A 182 -8.92 -21.23 9.69
CA TRP A 182 -8.77 -22.69 9.63
C TRP A 182 -7.85 -23.22 10.74
N PHE A 183 -6.70 -22.59 10.96
CA PHE A 183 -5.71 -22.99 11.95
C PHE A 183 -6.25 -22.90 13.38
N ASP A 184 -6.94 -21.82 13.71
CA ASP A 184 -7.57 -21.65 15.02
C ASP A 184 -8.69 -22.66 15.25
N SER A 185 -9.45 -23.02 14.20
CA SER A 185 -10.45 -24.08 14.30
C SER A 185 -9.83 -25.45 14.60
N LYS A 186 -8.61 -25.74 14.09
CA LYS A 186 -7.91 -26.97 14.39
C LYS A 186 -7.37 -26.98 15.82
N LEU A 187 -6.79 -25.87 16.26
CA LEU A 187 -6.31 -25.72 17.64
C LEU A 187 -7.44 -25.82 18.68
N ALA A 188 -8.66 -25.42 18.35
CA ALA A 188 -9.80 -25.52 19.25
C ALA A 188 -10.37 -26.95 19.37
N ASN A 189 -10.06 -27.83 18.41
CA ASN A 189 -10.55 -29.21 18.36
C ASN A 189 -9.51 -30.24 18.88
N ASP A 190 -8.30 -29.79 19.25
CA ASP A 190 -7.18 -30.58 19.80
C ASP A 190 -7.04 -30.41 21.31
#